data_AF-A0A2S4K7N5-F1
#
_entry.id   AF-A0A2S4K7N5-F1
#
_cell.length_a   1.000
_cell.length_b   1.000
_cell.length_c   1.000
_cell.angle_alpha   90.00
_cell.angle_beta   90.00
_cell.angle_gamma   90.00
#
_symmetry.space_group_name_H-M   'P 1'
#
loop_
_entity.id
_entity.type
_entity.pdbx_description
1 polymer ?
#
loop_
_entity_poly.entity_id
_entity_poly.type
_entity_poly.pdbx_seq_one_letter_code
_entity_poly.pdbx_strand_id
1 'polypeptide(L)'
;MTLAATSMVLLAACGDKTPSCADPATVSLVQQIYQQSFDKEHASMSPERQRSVQITSKNTKVTVESITTARSDESTGKKTCSAVLTAVMPQDAIPTDQRMLNHLRGTYEPQGAALEGITVKGNVTYTVQRTEDSKEILVKLTGHLAFMGLFHDLAMLRIFDKSEAEIAKIAGEAPPAAEAKPAEPTPAAISPATQPAPAAAVPAPANTAPAAAPVAPPANVTAAALDVTVPHLCNAAETPIFACSTGKKRASVCTGRAGGNEQLTYRIAPLDGAVEMEYPSGGAGAGAGAGAGAASAFQRGSQLGQDGTAVNFLSFDKGNYRYVVYAGGGENGRKGVMVEQIGKRIADLRCQSDAMSRIDPAQLQKMGLSLDGRGLSQP
;
A
#
# COMPACT_ATOMS: atom_id res chain seq x y z
N MET A 1 3.13 16.61 13.52
CA MET A 1 1.98 16.98 14.38
C MET A 1 1.28 15.69 14.77
N THR A 2 1.29 15.37 16.06
CA THR A 2 0.52 14.28 16.68
C THR A 2 -0.96 14.53 16.46
N LEU A 3 -1.54 13.97 15.39
CA LEU A 3 -2.97 13.76 15.30
C LEU A 3 -3.28 12.52 16.13
N ALA A 4 -3.39 12.73 17.45
CA ALA A 4 -4.20 11.86 18.29
C ALA A 4 -5.66 12.11 17.87
N ALA A 5 -6.07 11.50 16.76
CA ALA A 5 -7.47 11.35 16.44
C ALA A 5 -8.07 10.47 17.54
N THR A 6 -8.55 11.13 18.59
CA THR A 6 -9.20 10.46 19.70
C THR A 6 -10.59 10.10 19.17
N SER A 7 -10.71 8.99 18.45
CA SER A 7 -12.02 8.45 18.06
C SER A 7 -12.75 8.07 19.34
N MET A 8 -13.57 9.00 19.84
CA MET A 8 -14.41 8.82 21.02
C MET A 8 -15.73 8.22 20.56
N VAL A 9 -16.04 7.03 21.05
CA VAL A 9 -17.35 6.39 20.89
C VAL A 9 -17.93 6.24 22.30
N LEU A 10 -19.18 6.68 22.46
CA LEU A 10 -19.92 6.72 23.72
C LEU A 10 -21.14 5.81 23.57
N LEU A 11 -21.32 4.90 24.53
CA LEU A 11 -22.50 4.06 24.63
C LEU A 11 -23.04 4.14 26.06
N ALA A 12 -24.37 4.10 26.16
CA ALA A 12 -25.15 4.24 27.39
C ALA A 12 -25.96 2.97 27.66
N ALA A 13 -25.96 2.50 28.91
CA ALA A 13 -26.85 1.41 29.37
C ALA A 13 -27.45 1.73 30.74
N CYS A 14 -28.70 1.32 30.97
CA CYS A 14 -29.40 1.50 32.25
C CYS A 14 -28.93 0.48 33.29
N GLY A 15 -28.55 0.94 34.48
CA GLY A 15 -28.21 0.05 35.59
C GLY A 15 -28.18 0.75 36.95
N ASP A 16 -28.89 0.17 37.94
CA ASP A 16 -29.01 0.75 39.29
C ASP A 16 -27.73 0.61 40.14
N LYS A 17 -26.84 -0.34 39.79
CA LYS A 17 -25.60 -0.60 40.53
C LYS A 17 -24.47 0.39 40.20
N THR A 18 -23.66 0.72 41.21
CA THR A 18 -22.48 1.58 41.06
C THR A 18 -21.54 1.00 40.00
N PRO A 19 -21.22 1.73 38.91
CA PRO A 19 -20.41 1.20 37.83
C PRO A 19 -19.04 0.73 38.34
N SER A 20 -18.62 -0.45 37.88
CA SER A 20 -17.33 -1.04 38.18
C SER A 20 -16.61 -1.36 36.89
N CYS A 21 -15.27 -1.23 36.88
CA CYS A 21 -14.46 -1.53 35.70
C CYS A 21 -14.74 -2.93 35.15
N ALA A 22 -14.88 -3.93 36.03
CA ALA A 22 -15.10 -5.33 35.66
C ALA A 22 -16.59 -5.73 35.62
N ASP A 23 -17.51 -4.77 35.72
CA ASP A 23 -18.95 -5.09 35.64
C ASP A 23 -19.31 -5.62 34.24
N PRO A 24 -20.10 -6.71 34.12
CA PRO A 24 -20.44 -7.28 32.82
C PRO A 24 -21.08 -6.29 31.84
N ALA A 25 -21.92 -5.37 32.31
CA ALA A 25 -22.53 -4.35 31.44
C ALA A 25 -21.47 -3.37 30.93
N THR A 26 -20.53 -2.98 31.78
CA THR A 26 -19.38 -2.13 31.40
C THR A 26 -18.48 -2.82 30.38
N VAL A 27 -18.14 -4.09 30.61
CA VAL A 27 -17.32 -4.88 29.68
C VAL A 27 -18.03 -5.05 28.34
N SER A 28 -19.34 -5.27 28.35
CA SER A 28 -20.16 -5.37 27.15
C SER A 28 -20.18 -4.06 26.37
N LEU A 29 -20.27 -2.92 27.06
CA LEU A 29 -20.16 -1.59 26.45
C LEU A 29 -18.78 -1.37 25.82
N VAL A 30 -17.69 -1.78 26.46
CA VAL A 30 -16.34 -1.70 25.88
C VAL A 30 -16.25 -2.52 24.58
N GLN A 31 -16.78 -3.74 24.57
CA GLN A 31 -16.81 -4.58 23.36
C GLN A 31 -17.67 -3.96 22.25
N GLN A 32 -18.83 -3.42 22.59
CA GLN A 32 -19.70 -2.73 21.63
C GLN A 32 -19.05 -1.47 21.06
N ILE A 33 -18.41 -0.66 21.91
CA ILE A 33 -17.66 0.53 21.48
C ILE A 33 -16.55 0.13 20.51
N TYR A 34 -15.80 -0.92 20.83
CA TYR A 34 -14.78 -1.44 19.92
C TYR A 34 -15.40 -1.86 18.58
N GLN A 35 -16.47 -2.65 18.59
CA GLN A 35 -17.14 -3.12 17.38
C GLN A 35 -17.68 -1.96 16.53
N GLN A 36 -18.33 -0.97 17.16
CA GLN A 36 -18.81 0.22 16.45
C GLN A 36 -17.66 1.04 15.86
N SER A 37 -16.56 1.18 16.60
CA SER A 37 -15.36 1.85 16.08
C SER A 37 -14.79 1.09 14.89
N PHE A 38 -14.76 -0.24 14.96
CA PHE A 38 -14.35 -1.10 13.87
C PHE A 38 -15.25 -0.91 12.65
N ASP A 39 -16.56 -1.09 12.80
CA ASP A 39 -17.51 -0.94 11.70
C ASP A 39 -17.44 0.45 11.06
N LYS A 40 -17.27 1.50 11.87
CA LYS A 40 -17.13 2.87 11.39
C LYS A 40 -15.88 3.10 10.55
N GLU A 41 -14.72 2.59 10.99
CA GLU A 41 -13.47 2.71 10.21
C GLU A 41 -13.61 1.98 8.86
N HIS A 42 -14.28 0.83 8.85
CA HIS A 42 -14.47 0.04 7.63
C HIS A 42 -15.61 0.53 6.74
N ALA A 43 -16.56 1.31 7.24
CA ALA A 43 -17.69 1.85 6.47
C ALA A 43 -17.24 2.71 5.27
N SER A 44 -16.04 3.29 5.33
CA SER A 44 -15.44 4.09 4.26
C SER A 44 -14.70 3.28 3.19
N MET A 45 -14.51 1.98 3.40
CA MET A 45 -13.79 1.09 2.49
C MET A 45 -14.68 0.56 1.36
N SER A 46 -14.05 0.04 0.30
CA SER A 46 -14.78 -0.64 -0.77
C SER A 46 -15.53 -1.89 -0.25
N PRO A 47 -16.66 -2.28 -0.86
CA PRO A 47 -17.41 -3.48 -0.46
C PRO A 47 -16.55 -4.75 -0.41
N GLU A 48 -15.58 -4.86 -1.32
CA GLU A 48 -14.62 -5.98 -1.36
C GLU A 48 -13.71 -6.00 -0.13
N ARG A 49 -13.12 -4.87 0.25
CA ARG A 49 -12.32 -4.76 1.48
C ARG A 49 -13.17 -4.98 2.73
N GLN A 50 -14.38 -4.45 2.76
CA GLN A 50 -15.32 -4.70 3.85
C GLN A 50 -15.61 -6.20 3.99
N ARG A 51 -15.91 -6.90 2.89
CA ARG A 51 -16.15 -8.35 2.89
C ARG A 51 -14.93 -9.10 3.44
N SER A 52 -13.75 -8.74 2.96
CA SER A 52 -12.46 -9.34 3.37
C SER A 52 -12.24 -9.30 4.88
N VAL A 53 -12.40 -8.11 5.45
CA VAL A 53 -12.22 -7.87 6.87
C VAL A 53 -13.33 -8.53 7.68
N GLN A 54 -14.59 -8.46 7.21
CA GLN A 54 -15.73 -9.09 7.88
C GLN A 54 -15.62 -10.62 7.94
N ILE A 55 -15.05 -11.27 6.93
CA ILE A 55 -14.84 -12.73 6.94
C ILE A 55 -13.94 -13.13 8.12
N THR A 56 -12.84 -12.40 8.34
CA THR A 56 -11.95 -12.67 9.47
C THR A 56 -12.56 -12.21 10.80
N SER A 57 -13.27 -11.07 10.80
CA SER A 57 -13.98 -10.57 11.99
C SER A 57 -15.07 -11.53 12.48
N LYS A 58 -15.87 -12.13 11.60
CA LYS A 58 -16.90 -13.11 11.98
C LYS A 58 -16.29 -14.39 12.57
N ASN A 59 -15.09 -14.73 12.10
CA ASN A 59 -14.33 -15.90 12.56
C ASN A 59 -13.46 -15.62 13.78
N THR A 60 -13.47 -14.39 14.31
CA THR A 60 -12.62 -14.00 15.44
C THR A 60 -13.44 -13.36 16.54
N LYS A 61 -13.32 -13.90 17.76
CA LYS A 61 -13.95 -13.32 18.94
C LYS A 61 -12.97 -12.37 19.62
N VAL A 62 -13.41 -11.13 19.85
CA VAL A 62 -12.69 -10.15 20.67
C VAL A 62 -13.19 -10.22 22.12
N THR A 63 -12.28 -10.36 23.07
CA THR A 63 -12.55 -10.38 24.51
C THR A 63 -11.83 -9.21 25.20
N VAL A 64 -12.32 -8.84 26.39
CA VAL A 64 -11.69 -7.84 27.27
C VAL A 64 -11.20 -8.58 28.50
N GLU A 65 -9.91 -8.51 28.75
CA GLU A 65 -9.22 -9.29 29.78
C GLU A 65 -8.35 -8.38 30.65
N SER A 66 -7.82 -8.93 31.74
CA SER A 66 -6.86 -8.23 32.62
C SER A 66 -7.32 -6.85 33.09
N ILE A 67 -8.61 -6.73 33.42
CA ILE A 67 -9.23 -5.47 33.82
C ILE A 67 -8.74 -5.04 35.20
N THR A 68 -8.21 -3.82 35.28
CA THR A 68 -7.73 -3.20 36.51
C THR A 68 -8.27 -1.78 36.64
N THR A 69 -8.54 -1.35 37.88
CA THR A 69 -8.95 0.04 38.16
C THR A 69 -7.69 0.86 38.40
N ALA A 70 -7.35 1.77 37.49
CA ALA A 70 -6.17 2.60 37.59
C ALA A 70 -6.40 3.86 38.45
N ARG A 71 -7.60 4.45 38.37
CA ARG A 71 -7.97 5.64 39.13
C ARG A 71 -9.46 5.66 39.43
N SER A 72 -9.83 6.13 40.61
CA SER A 72 -11.22 6.42 40.98
C SER A 72 -11.32 7.87 41.40
N ASP A 73 -12.32 8.57 40.89
CA ASP A 73 -12.68 9.92 41.29
C ASP A 73 -14.04 9.85 41.98
N GLU A 74 -14.03 10.00 43.30
CA GLU A 74 -15.24 9.94 44.12
C GLU A 74 -16.15 11.15 43.91
N SER A 75 -15.60 12.30 43.51
CA SER A 75 -16.37 13.54 43.31
C SER A 75 -17.25 13.47 42.07
N THR A 76 -16.81 12.75 41.04
CA THR A 76 -17.52 12.61 39.75
C THR A 76 -18.09 11.21 39.52
N GLY A 77 -17.83 10.27 40.43
CA GLY A 77 -18.16 8.85 40.28
C GLY A 77 -17.42 8.17 39.11
N LYS A 78 -16.40 8.82 38.55
CA LYS A 78 -15.67 8.36 37.36
C LYS A 78 -14.57 7.40 37.74
N LYS A 79 -14.55 6.23 37.11
CA LYS A 79 -13.48 5.25 37.20
C LYS A 79 -12.69 5.20 35.90
N THR A 80 -11.37 5.19 36.01
CA THR A 80 -10.46 4.96 34.88
C THR A 80 -9.89 3.56 35.03
N CYS A 81 -10.04 2.77 34.00
CA CYS A 81 -9.75 1.35 33.97
C CYS A 81 -8.72 1.06 32.87
N SER A 82 -7.83 0.11 33.13
CA SER A 82 -6.90 -0.42 32.15
C SER A 82 -7.25 -1.89 31.89
N ALA A 83 -7.22 -2.30 30.63
CA ALA A 83 -7.53 -3.67 30.23
C ALA A 83 -6.75 -4.06 28.97
N VAL A 84 -6.85 -5.32 28.61
CA VAL A 84 -6.27 -5.88 27.37
C VAL A 84 -7.40 -6.38 26.49
N LEU A 85 -7.49 -5.88 25.26
CA LEU A 85 -8.28 -6.51 24.22
C LEU A 85 -7.52 -7.72 23.69
N THR A 86 -8.18 -8.86 23.62
CA THR A 86 -7.60 -10.10 23.12
C THR A 86 -8.44 -10.62 21.96
N ALA A 87 -7.80 -11.01 20.87
CA ALA A 87 -8.42 -11.69 19.73
C ALA A 87 -7.61 -12.92 19.34
N VAL A 88 -8.26 -14.07 19.25
CA VAL A 88 -7.63 -15.30 18.75
C VAL A 88 -7.90 -15.41 17.26
N MET A 89 -6.87 -15.16 16.46
CA MET A 89 -6.96 -15.20 15.01
C MET A 89 -7.02 -16.64 14.51
N PRO A 90 -7.71 -16.90 13.39
CA PRO A 90 -7.56 -18.15 12.64
C PRO A 90 -6.10 -18.37 12.26
N GLN A 91 -5.64 -19.62 12.32
CA GLN A 91 -4.23 -19.94 12.07
C GLN A 91 -3.78 -19.55 10.65
N ASP A 92 -4.69 -19.66 9.67
CA ASP A 92 -4.47 -19.26 8.28
C ASP A 92 -4.47 -17.74 8.06
N ALA A 93 -4.82 -16.95 9.09
CA ALA A 93 -4.70 -15.50 9.07
C ALA A 93 -3.31 -15.00 9.51
N ILE A 94 -2.49 -15.87 10.10
CA ILE A 94 -1.15 -15.49 10.55
C ILE A 94 -0.15 -15.66 9.41
N PRO A 95 0.59 -14.60 9.02
CA PRO A 95 1.62 -14.69 8.01
C PRO A 95 2.70 -15.70 8.42
N THR A 96 3.12 -16.54 7.48
CA THR A 96 4.25 -17.46 7.68
C THR A 96 5.59 -16.78 7.43
N ASP A 97 5.60 -15.68 6.68
CA ASP A 97 6.78 -14.89 6.37
C ASP A 97 7.28 -14.13 7.62
N GLN A 98 8.50 -14.46 8.06
CA GLN A 98 9.12 -13.86 9.25
C GLN A 98 9.43 -12.37 9.08
N ARG A 99 9.72 -11.90 7.87
CA ARG A 99 9.97 -10.48 7.62
C ARG A 99 8.66 -9.68 7.79
N MET A 100 7.54 -10.23 7.33
CA MET A 100 6.22 -9.65 7.53
C MET A 100 5.84 -9.64 9.01
N LEU A 101 6.04 -10.75 9.73
CA LEU A 101 5.79 -10.80 11.17
C LEU A 101 6.63 -9.77 11.94
N ASN A 102 7.92 -9.64 11.62
CA ASN A 102 8.79 -8.63 12.22
C ASN A 102 8.35 -7.21 11.87
N HIS A 103 7.83 -6.99 10.66
CA HIS A 103 7.27 -5.70 10.26
C HIS A 103 6.02 -5.35 11.08
N LEU A 104 5.07 -6.27 11.19
CA LEU A 104 3.86 -6.09 12.00
C LEU A 104 4.23 -5.82 13.47
N ARG A 105 5.13 -6.61 14.06
CA ARG A 105 5.60 -6.40 15.43
C ARG A 105 6.27 -5.03 15.61
N GLY A 106 7.19 -4.68 14.72
CA GLY A 106 7.87 -3.37 14.76
C GLY A 106 6.93 -2.17 14.60
N THR A 107 5.83 -2.35 13.87
CA THR A 107 4.81 -1.30 13.69
C THR A 107 3.90 -1.19 14.91
N TYR A 108 3.38 -2.29 15.43
CA TYR A 108 2.26 -2.27 16.40
C TYR A 108 2.68 -2.43 17.86
N GLU A 109 3.76 -3.16 18.17
CA GLU A 109 4.20 -3.37 19.56
C GLU A 109 4.53 -2.05 20.29
N PRO A 110 5.24 -1.08 19.66
CA PRO A 110 5.49 0.21 20.30
C PRO A 110 4.21 1.03 20.55
N GLN A 111 3.13 0.72 19.83
CA GLN A 111 1.82 1.37 19.97
C GLN A 111 0.91 0.65 20.98
N GLY A 112 1.39 -0.42 21.62
CA GLY A 112 0.65 -1.16 22.65
C GLY A 112 -0.19 -2.32 22.11
N ALA A 113 0.04 -2.78 20.87
CA ALA A 113 -0.60 -3.97 20.32
C ALA A 113 0.44 -5.02 19.91
N ALA A 114 0.24 -6.28 20.31
CA ALA A 114 1.20 -7.35 20.10
C ALA A 114 0.54 -8.55 19.41
N LEU A 115 1.33 -9.28 18.63
CA LEU A 115 0.96 -10.57 18.07
C LEU A 115 1.78 -11.66 18.77
N GLU A 116 1.10 -12.51 19.54
CA GLU A 116 1.67 -13.64 20.28
C GLU A 116 1.12 -14.95 19.70
N GLY A 117 1.90 -15.59 18.81
CA GLY A 117 1.44 -16.78 18.09
C GLY A 117 0.26 -16.43 17.18
N ILE A 118 -0.93 -16.95 17.50
CA ILE A 118 -2.19 -16.63 16.80
C ILE A 118 -3.04 -15.58 17.55
N THR A 119 -2.55 -15.06 18.67
CA THR A 119 -3.31 -14.16 19.54
C THR A 119 -2.86 -12.73 19.35
N VAL A 120 -3.78 -11.85 18.98
CA VAL A 120 -3.59 -10.41 18.97
C VAL A 120 -3.99 -9.86 20.33
N LYS A 121 -3.13 -9.04 20.94
CA LYS A 121 -3.38 -8.36 22.20
C LYS A 121 -3.24 -6.86 22.04
N GLY A 122 -4.02 -6.09 22.78
CA GLY A 122 -4.01 -4.63 22.70
C GLY A 122 -4.29 -3.98 24.03
N ASN A 123 -3.36 -3.16 24.52
CA ASN A 123 -3.55 -2.42 25.76
C ASN A 123 -4.56 -1.28 25.52
N VAL A 124 -5.61 -1.24 26.34
CA VAL A 124 -6.64 -0.22 26.26
C VAL A 124 -6.88 0.43 27.61
N THR A 125 -7.32 1.68 27.56
CA THR A 125 -7.80 2.42 28.73
C THR A 125 -9.23 2.85 28.46
N TYR A 126 -10.12 2.62 29.42
CA TYR A 126 -11.49 3.12 29.33
C TYR A 126 -11.92 3.81 30.61
N THR A 127 -12.78 4.81 30.48
CA THR A 127 -13.41 5.46 31.62
C THR A 127 -14.86 5.08 31.70
N VAL A 128 -15.35 4.88 32.93
CA VAL A 128 -16.74 4.55 33.23
C VAL A 128 -17.25 5.63 34.18
N GLN A 129 -18.37 6.24 33.81
CA GLN A 129 -19.01 7.27 34.63
C GLN A 129 -20.53 7.13 34.50
N ARG A 130 -21.27 7.53 35.54
CA ARG A 130 -22.72 7.65 35.43
C ARG A 130 -23.09 9.07 35.01
N THR A 131 -24.02 9.23 34.07
CA THR A 131 -24.57 10.54 33.72
C THR A 131 -25.43 11.08 34.87
N GLU A 132 -25.30 12.38 35.18
CA GLU A 132 -26.06 13.02 36.27
C GLU A 132 -27.57 13.00 36.00
N ASP A 133 -27.98 13.13 34.72
CA ASP A 133 -29.37 13.31 34.33
C ASP A 133 -30.13 12.00 34.03
N SER A 134 -29.48 11.00 33.42
CA SER A 134 -30.14 9.79 32.92
C SER A 134 -29.84 8.50 33.71
N LYS A 135 -28.95 8.55 34.71
CA LYS A 135 -28.39 7.38 35.42
C LYS A 135 -27.74 6.33 34.50
N GLU A 136 -27.45 6.69 33.25
CA GLU A 136 -26.85 5.80 32.27
C GLU A 136 -25.35 5.63 32.52
N ILE A 137 -24.83 4.44 32.23
CA ILE A 137 -23.39 4.17 32.28
C ILE A 137 -22.76 4.65 30.98
N LEU A 138 -21.93 5.68 31.08
CA LEU A 138 -21.13 6.22 29.99
C LEU A 138 -19.74 5.58 30.00
N VAL A 139 -19.40 4.88 28.92
CA VAL A 139 -18.07 4.31 28.70
C VAL A 139 -17.36 5.05 27.58
N LYS A 140 -16.08 5.37 27.80
CA LYS A 140 -15.19 5.92 26.77
C LYS A 140 -13.95 5.05 26.66
N LEU A 141 -13.73 4.45 25.49
CA LEU A 141 -12.56 3.61 25.18
C LEU A 141 -11.47 4.40 24.47
N THR A 142 -10.20 4.13 24.80
CA THR A 142 -9.01 4.71 24.18
C THR A 142 -7.88 3.68 24.09
N GLY A 143 -6.96 3.88 23.13
CA GLY A 143 -5.82 2.98 22.89
C GLY A 143 -6.13 1.77 21.99
N HIS A 144 -7.39 1.57 21.60
CA HIS A 144 -7.81 0.42 20.79
C HIS A 144 -7.40 0.49 19.31
N LEU A 145 -6.91 1.64 18.83
CA LEU A 145 -6.56 1.84 17.42
C LEU A 145 -5.40 0.94 16.96
N ALA A 146 -4.37 0.75 17.79
CA ALA A 146 -3.24 -0.12 17.45
C ALA A 146 -3.68 -1.58 17.32
N PHE A 147 -4.53 -2.05 18.23
CA PHE A 147 -5.15 -3.37 18.18
C PHE A 147 -5.99 -3.55 16.92
N MET A 148 -6.82 -2.56 16.61
CA MET A 148 -7.69 -2.55 15.44
C MET A 148 -6.89 -2.59 14.14
N GLY A 149 -5.81 -1.80 14.05
CA GLY A 149 -4.93 -1.77 12.89
C GLY A 149 -4.23 -3.10 12.66
N LEU A 150 -3.65 -3.70 13.71
CA LEU A 150 -3.02 -5.02 13.60
C LEU A 150 -4.03 -6.10 13.21
N PHE A 151 -5.23 -6.08 13.79
CA PHE A 151 -6.30 -6.99 13.43
C PHE A 151 -6.71 -6.83 11.95
N HIS A 152 -6.90 -5.59 11.50
CA HIS A 152 -7.24 -5.26 10.11
C HIS A 152 -6.19 -5.78 9.13
N ASP A 153 -4.91 -5.53 9.40
CA ASP A 153 -3.83 -5.94 8.51
C ASP A 153 -3.72 -7.46 8.41
N LEU A 154 -3.88 -8.18 9.52
CA LEU A 154 -3.95 -9.65 9.51
C LEU A 154 -5.19 -10.15 8.75
N ALA A 155 -6.34 -9.50 8.91
CA ALA A 155 -7.56 -9.84 8.18
C ALA A 155 -7.41 -9.64 6.68
N MET A 156 -6.73 -8.57 6.25
CA MET A 156 -6.42 -8.29 4.86
C MET A 156 -5.38 -9.26 4.29
N LEU A 157 -4.33 -9.58 5.05
CA LEU A 157 -3.31 -10.55 4.64
C LEU A 157 -3.87 -11.97 4.49
N ARG A 158 -4.86 -12.36 5.30
CA ARG A 158 -5.49 -13.68 5.25
C ARG A 158 -6.06 -14.00 3.86
N ILE A 159 -6.61 -13.01 3.18
CA ILE A 159 -7.27 -13.18 1.88
C ILE A 159 -6.45 -12.62 0.72
N PHE A 160 -5.30 -11.99 1.02
CA PHE A 160 -4.37 -11.51 0.03
C PHE A 160 -3.86 -12.70 -0.82
N ASP A 161 -3.91 -12.55 -2.15
CA ASP A 161 -3.59 -13.58 -3.14
C ASP A 161 -4.49 -14.85 -3.15
N LYS A 162 -5.63 -14.86 -2.43
CA LYS A 162 -6.59 -15.96 -2.51
C LYS A 162 -7.61 -15.76 -3.62
N SER A 163 -7.98 -16.85 -4.28
CA SER A 163 -9.07 -16.86 -5.27
C SER A 163 -10.45 -16.68 -4.62
N GLU A 164 -11.45 -16.20 -5.37
CA GLU A 164 -12.84 -16.08 -4.88
C GLU A 164 -13.39 -17.41 -4.32
N ALA A 165 -13.01 -18.55 -4.90
CA ALA A 165 -13.40 -19.87 -4.41
C ALA A 165 -12.80 -20.19 -3.03
N GLU A 166 -11.56 -19.78 -2.79
CA GLU A 166 -10.92 -19.91 -1.47
C GLU A 166 -11.51 -18.92 -0.46
N ILE A 167 -11.83 -17.70 -0.88
CA ILE A 167 -12.48 -16.68 -0.04
C ILE A 167 -13.86 -17.19 0.39
N ALA A 168 -14.67 -17.73 -0.52
CA ALA A 168 -15.98 -18.32 -0.21
C ALA A 168 -15.85 -19.49 0.79
N LYS A 169 -14.84 -20.35 0.62
CA LYS A 169 -14.55 -21.45 1.55
C LYS A 169 -14.19 -20.93 2.96
N ILE A 170 -13.41 -19.85 3.04
CA ILE A 170 -13.02 -19.22 4.32
C ILE A 170 -14.22 -18.50 4.98
N ALA A 171 -15.11 -17.92 4.17
CA ALA A 171 -16.34 -17.30 4.62
C ALA A 171 -17.39 -18.31 5.13
N GLY A 172 -17.19 -19.62 4.90
CA GLY A 172 -18.19 -20.65 5.16
C GLY A 172 -19.37 -20.58 4.18
N GLU A 173 -19.20 -19.90 3.06
CA GLU A 173 -20.19 -19.83 1.97
C GLU A 173 -20.07 -21.08 1.10
N ALA A 174 -21.20 -21.62 0.66
CA ALA A 174 -21.20 -22.74 -0.28
C ALA A 174 -20.41 -22.34 -1.54
N PRO A 175 -19.57 -23.23 -2.12
CA PRO A 175 -18.85 -22.90 -3.33
C PRO A 175 -19.84 -22.40 -4.39
N PRO A 176 -19.51 -21.34 -5.16
CA PRO A 176 -20.29 -21.04 -6.34
C PRO A 176 -20.32 -22.33 -7.17
N ALA A 177 -21.53 -22.77 -7.52
CA ALA A 177 -21.72 -23.94 -8.37
C ALA A 177 -20.82 -23.74 -9.58
N ALA A 178 -19.87 -24.65 -9.77
CA ALA A 178 -19.00 -24.63 -10.92
C ALA A 178 -19.89 -24.49 -12.16
N GLU A 179 -19.78 -23.38 -12.88
CA GLU A 179 -20.42 -23.26 -14.18
C GLU A 179 -19.93 -24.44 -15.00
N ALA A 180 -20.86 -25.35 -15.27
CA ALA A 180 -20.64 -26.50 -16.10
C ALA A 180 -20.18 -25.97 -17.46
N LYS A 181 -18.88 -26.13 -17.73
CA LYS A 181 -18.31 -26.04 -19.08
C LYS A 181 -19.22 -26.87 -20.02
N PRO A 182 -19.74 -26.30 -21.11
CA PRO A 182 -20.51 -27.07 -22.08
C PRO A 182 -19.72 -28.29 -22.53
N ALA A 183 -20.36 -29.44 -22.44
CA ALA A 183 -19.79 -30.73 -22.81
C ALA A 183 -19.26 -30.70 -24.24
N GLU A 184 -17.98 -30.97 -24.39
CA GLU A 184 -17.36 -31.36 -25.64
C GLU A 184 -17.94 -32.73 -26.05
N PRO A 185 -18.44 -32.91 -27.29
CA PRO A 185 -19.10 -34.14 -27.67
C PRO A 185 -18.08 -35.28 -27.77
N THR A 186 -18.39 -36.37 -27.08
CA THR A 186 -17.71 -37.66 -27.09
C THR A 186 -17.56 -38.19 -28.52
N PRO A 187 -16.35 -38.58 -28.97
CA PRO A 187 -16.22 -39.47 -30.11
C PRO A 187 -16.50 -40.90 -29.66
N ALA A 188 -17.42 -41.56 -30.36
CA ALA A 188 -17.74 -42.96 -30.19
C ALA A 188 -16.52 -43.87 -30.42
N ALA A 189 -16.47 -44.95 -29.65
CA ALA A 189 -15.50 -46.02 -29.78
C ALA A 189 -15.71 -46.83 -31.07
N ILE A 190 -14.61 -47.12 -31.78
CA ILE A 190 -14.49 -48.26 -32.69
C ILE A 190 -13.07 -48.83 -32.54
N SER A 191 -12.98 -50.11 -32.16
CA SER A 191 -11.74 -50.91 -32.10
C SER A 191 -11.35 -51.48 -33.49
N PRO A 192 -10.33 -52.36 -33.61
CA PRO A 192 -9.00 -52.07 -34.15
C PRO A 192 -8.77 -52.66 -35.56
N ALA A 193 -7.88 -52.05 -36.35
CA ALA A 193 -7.27 -52.74 -37.51
C ALA A 193 -5.95 -52.09 -37.95
N THR A 194 -4.89 -52.90 -37.84
CA THR A 194 -3.82 -53.09 -38.82
C THR A 194 -2.87 -51.91 -39.16
N GLN A 195 -1.65 -52.00 -38.63
CA GLN A 195 -0.45 -51.34 -39.16
C GLN A 195 -0.16 -51.74 -40.61
N PRO A 196 0.31 -50.80 -41.44
CA PRO A 196 1.50 -51.07 -42.25
C PRO A 196 2.62 -50.04 -42.07
N ALA A 197 3.82 -50.50 -42.39
CA ALA A 197 5.15 -49.92 -42.23
C ALA A 197 5.42 -48.59 -43.00
N PRO A 198 6.56 -47.91 -42.74
CA PRO A 198 6.78 -46.52 -43.11
C PRO A 198 7.23 -46.34 -44.57
N ALA A 199 6.69 -45.32 -45.24
CA ALA A 199 7.16 -44.88 -46.55
C ALA A 199 8.06 -43.63 -46.40
N ALA A 200 9.19 -43.70 -47.10
CA ALA A 200 10.26 -42.74 -47.15
C ALA A 200 9.83 -41.31 -47.52
N ALA A 201 10.39 -40.31 -46.82
CA ALA A 201 10.35 -38.92 -47.22
C ALA A 201 11.57 -38.60 -48.10
N VAL A 202 11.28 -38.11 -49.32
CA VAL A 202 12.23 -37.61 -50.32
C VAL A 202 12.59 -36.15 -49.99
N PRO A 203 13.81 -35.65 -50.29
CA PRO A 203 14.28 -34.35 -49.83
C PRO A 203 13.75 -33.19 -50.68
N ALA A 204 13.54 -32.04 -50.03
CA ALA A 204 13.25 -30.75 -50.66
C ALA A 204 14.53 -30.09 -51.22
N PRO A 205 14.45 -29.34 -52.33
CA PRO A 205 15.63 -28.81 -53.02
C PRO A 205 16.22 -27.56 -52.35
N ALA A 206 17.55 -27.48 -52.43
CA ALA A 206 18.36 -26.34 -52.03
C ALA A 206 18.19 -25.18 -53.04
N ASN A 207 17.87 -23.99 -52.53
CA ASN A 207 18.04 -22.74 -53.27
C ASN A 207 19.29 -22.02 -52.77
N THR A 208 20.28 -22.03 -53.64
CA THR A 208 21.53 -21.29 -53.57
C THR A 208 21.26 -19.82 -53.86
N ALA A 209 21.66 -18.91 -52.95
CA ALA A 209 21.79 -17.48 -53.24
C ALA A 209 23.25 -17.04 -53.00
N PRO A 210 23.85 -16.20 -53.86
CA PRO A 210 25.30 -15.96 -53.84
C PRO A 210 25.73 -14.94 -52.77
N ALA A 211 26.96 -15.14 -52.30
CA ALA A 211 27.69 -14.24 -51.42
C ALA A 211 27.99 -12.88 -52.09
N ALA A 212 27.74 -11.80 -51.35
CA ALA A 212 28.27 -10.47 -51.64
C ALA A 212 29.13 -9.99 -50.44
N ALA A 213 30.22 -9.30 -50.79
CA ALA A 213 31.41 -8.95 -50.03
C ALA A 213 31.20 -8.09 -48.75
N PRO A 214 32.20 -8.03 -47.84
CA PRO A 214 32.10 -7.29 -46.58
C PRO A 214 32.29 -5.77 -46.80
N VAL A 215 31.32 -4.97 -46.37
CA VAL A 215 31.41 -3.51 -46.31
C VAL A 215 31.80 -3.11 -44.88
N ALA A 216 32.84 -2.28 -44.77
CA ALA A 216 33.36 -1.74 -43.51
C ALA A 216 32.30 -0.94 -42.73
N PRO A 217 32.35 -0.93 -41.38
CA PRO A 217 31.36 -0.22 -40.57
C PRO A 217 31.55 1.31 -40.68
N PRO A 218 30.51 2.09 -41.02
CA PRO A 218 30.56 3.52 -40.75
C PRO A 218 30.43 3.74 -39.24
N ALA A 219 31.38 4.50 -38.70
CA ALA A 219 31.26 5.16 -37.41
C ALA A 219 30.01 6.06 -37.39
N ASN A 220 29.44 6.23 -36.20
CA ASN A 220 28.25 7.02 -35.88
C ASN A 220 26.91 6.36 -36.25
N VAL A 221 26.52 5.34 -35.47
CA VAL A 221 25.10 5.24 -35.08
C VAL A 221 24.90 6.16 -33.89
N THR A 222 24.67 7.44 -34.18
CA THR A 222 24.01 8.34 -33.24
C THR A 222 22.71 7.66 -32.85
N ALA A 223 22.58 7.28 -31.58
CA ALA A 223 21.34 6.74 -31.04
C ALA A 223 20.21 7.72 -31.39
N ALA A 224 19.19 7.21 -32.07
CA ALA A 224 18.00 7.98 -32.39
C ALA A 224 17.42 8.54 -31.09
N ALA A 225 17.48 9.86 -30.93
CA ALA A 225 16.71 10.55 -29.91
C ALA A 225 15.24 10.29 -30.23
N LEU A 226 14.57 9.53 -29.37
CA LEU A 226 13.12 9.43 -29.41
C LEU A 226 12.60 10.85 -29.19
N ASP A 227 11.89 11.40 -30.18
CA ASP A 227 11.29 12.74 -30.10
C ASP A 227 10.39 12.82 -28.86
N VAL A 228 10.90 13.48 -27.83
CA VAL A 228 10.17 13.77 -26.61
C VAL A 228 9.43 15.08 -26.86
N THR A 229 8.17 15.00 -27.28
CA THR A 229 7.35 16.16 -27.67
C THR A 229 6.88 17.03 -26.49
N VAL A 230 7.04 16.60 -25.24
CA VAL A 230 6.69 17.43 -24.08
C VAL A 230 7.94 18.15 -23.54
N PRO A 231 7.93 19.48 -23.38
CA PRO A 231 9.03 20.23 -22.80
C PRO A 231 9.48 19.71 -21.43
N HIS A 232 10.78 19.50 -21.25
CA HIS A 232 11.39 18.96 -20.04
C HIS A 232 12.65 19.72 -19.61
N LEU A 233 13.08 19.50 -18.37
CA LEU A 233 14.30 20.09 -17.79
C LEU A 233 15.53 19.16 -17.83
N CYS A 234 15.44 18.04 -18.54
CA CYS A 234 16.57 17.13 -18.71
C CYS A 234 17.63 17.67 -19.67
N ASN A 235 18.89 17.42 -19.37
CA ASN A 235 20.03 17.76 -20.21
C ASN A 235 20.12 16.82 -21.42
N ALA A 236 20.92 17.18 -22.43
CA ALA A 236 21.08 16.37 -23.65
C ALA A 236 21.62 14.95 -23.42
N ALA A 237 22.32 14.71 -22.30
CA ALA A 237 22.85 13.40 -21.91
C ALA A 237 21.87 12.56 -21.07
N GLU A 238 20.67 13.08 -20.80
CA GLU A 238 19.68 12.46 -19.92
C GLU A 238 18.41 12.12 -20.69
N THR A 239 17.72 11.06 -20.28
CA THR A 239 16.42 10.66 -20.80
C THR A 239 15.32 11.03 -19.81
N PRO A 240 14.30 11.82 -20.18
CA PRO A 240 13.18 12.13 -19.32
C PRO A 240 12.31 10.88 -19.09
N ILE A 241 12.06 10.55 -17.83
CA ILE A 241 11.07 9.53 -17.43
C ILE A 241 9.81 10.16 -16.84
N PHE A 242 9.84 11.45 -16.52
CA PHE A 242 8.69 12.23 -16.16
C PHE A 242 8.91 13.67 -16.63
N ALA A 243 7.90 14.29 -17.21
CA ALA A 243 7.91 15.71 -17.49
C ALA A 243 6.48 16.23 -17.56
N CYS A 244 6.23 17.32 -16.86
CA CYS A 244 4.98 18.05 -17.01
C CYS A 244 5.07 19.53 -16.62
N SER A 245 4.13 20.31 -17.17
CA SER A 245 3.84 21.68 -16.73
C SER A 245 2.73 21.65 -15.67
N THR A 246 2.93 22.37 -14.58
CA THR A 246 1.94 22.60 -13.52
C THR A 246 1.27 23.96 -13.65
N GLY A 247 1.31 24.56 -14.85
CA GLY A 247 0.80 25.90 -15.16
C GLY A 247 1.77 27.04 -14.87
N LYS A 248 2.50 26.97 -13.75
CA LYS A 248 3.51 27.98 -13.36
C LYS A 248 4.93 27.45 -13.36
N LYS A 249 5.09 26.13 -13.21
CA LYS A 249 6.37 25.46 -13.11
C LYS A 249 6.41 24.26 -14.04
N ARG A 250 7.60 23.91 -14.49
CA ARG A 250 7.92 22.66 -15.16
C ARG A 250 8.64 21.77 -14.17
N ALA A 251 8.18 20.53 -14.02
CA ALA A 251 8.85 19.51 -13.23
C ALA A 251 9.30 18.37 -14.16
N SER A 252 10.49 17.84 -13.94
CA SER A 252 11.02 16.71 -14.71
C SER A 252 11.81 15.76 -13.84
N VAL A 253 11.72 14.47 -14.15
CA VAL A 253 12.62 13.43 -13.63
C VAL A 253 13.39 12.87 -14.81
N CYS A 254 14.71 12.92 -14.67
CA CYS A 254 15.67 12.60 -15.71
C CYS A 254 16.47 11.37 -15.27
N THR A 255 16.69 10.45 -16.20
CA THR A 255 17.60 9.32 -16.04
C THR A 255 18.88 9.61 -16.80
N GLY A 256 20.02 9.46 -16.14
CA GLY A 256 21.34 9.63 -16.75
C GLY A 256 22.28 8.52 -16.34
N ARG A 257 23.51 8.55 -16.84
CA ARG A 257 24.60 7.71 -16.36
C ARG A 257 25.72 8.58 -15.80
N ALA A 258 26.18 8.25 -14.60
CA ALA A 258 27.37 8.85 -14.01
C ALA A 258 28.18 7.78 -13.28
N GLY A 259 29.48 7.72 -13.60
CA GLY A 259 30.38 6.70 -13.06
C GLY A 259 29.98 5.25 -13.42
N GLY A 260 29.32 5.04 -14.57
CA GLY A 260 28.86 3.72 -15.02
C GLY A 260 27.54 3.25 -14.41
N ASN A 261 26.97 3.97 -13.45
CA ASN A 261 25.70 3.64 -12.81
C ASN A 261 24.56 4.53 -13.34
N GLU A 262 23.34 3.97 -13.38
CA GLU A 262 22.15 4.75 -13.67
C GLU A 262 21.82 5.68 -12.51
N GLN A 263 21.49 6.93 -12.83
CA GLN A 263 21.20 7.98 -11.85
C GLN A 263 19.90 8.68 -12.19
N LEU A 264 19.19 9.11 -11.14
CA LEU A 264 18.00 9.92 -11.25
C LEU A 264 18.32 11.35 -10.85
N THR A 265 17.69 12.29 -11.56
CA THR A 265 17.73 13.70 -11.21
C THR A 265 16.35 14.31 -11.35
N TYR A 266 15.87 14.91 -10.27
CA TYR A 266 14.65 15.70 -10.26
C TYR A 266 14.99 17.17 -10.45
N ARG A 267 14.26 17.86 -11.34
CA ARG A 267 14.38 19.30 -11.55
C ARG A 267 13.02 19.98 -11.56
N ILE A 268 12.94 21.17 -10.99
CA ILE A 268 11.78 22.06 -11.09
C ILE A 268 12.23 23.50 -11.39
N ALA A 269 11.52 24.16 -12.29
CA ALA A 269 11.79 25.52 -12.74
C ALA A 269 10.47 26.25 -13.06
N PRO A 270 10.41 27.59 -13.08
CA PRO A 270 9.38 28.33 -13.81
C PRO A 270 9.38 27.92 -15.28
N LEU A 271 8.26 28.06 -15.98
CA LEU A 271 8.13 27.59 -17.37
C LEU A 271 9.22 28.13 -18.31
N ASP A 272 9.63 29.39 -18.10
CA ASP A 272 10.65 30.10 -18.88
C ASP A 272 11.83 30.57 -18.01
N GLY A 273 12.00 29.93 -16.83
CA GLY A 273 13.02 30.30 -15.84
C GLY A 273 14.15 29.30 -15.73
N ALA A 274 15.19 29.70 -14.98
CA ALA A 274 16.25 28.79 -14.58
C ALA A 274 15.74 27.73 -13.58
N VAL A 275 16.45 26.61 -13.49
CA VAL A 275 16.17 25.55 -12.51
C VAL A 275 16.26 26.11 -11.09
N GLU A 276 15.15 26.10 -10.38
CA GLU A 276 15.05 26.55 -8.98
C GLU A 276 15.58 25.48 -8.02
N MET A 277 15.42 24.22 -8.37
CA MET A 277 15.88 23.10 -7.57
C MET A 277 16.22 21.90 -8.44
N GLU A 278 17.40 21.35 -8.16
CA GLU A 278 17.90 20.08 -8.66
C GLU A 278 18.15 19.14 -7.48
N TYR A 279 17.77 17.87 -7.63
CA TYR A 279 18.03 16.85 -6.63
C TYR A 279 18.42 15.51 -7.28
N PRO A 280 19.46 14.83 -6.80
CA PRO A 280 20.40 15.26 -5.76
C PRO A 280 21.23 16.45 -6.26
N SER A 281 21.51 17.42 -5.39
CA SER A 281 22.31 18.59 -5.77
C SER A 281 23.77 18.17 -5.96
N GLY A 282 24.28 18.26 -7.19
CA GLY A 282 25.69 17.97 -7.50
C GLY A 282 25.90 17.06 -8.70
N GLY A 283 25.12 17.26 -9.77
CA GLY A 283 25.42 16.65 -11.07
C GLY A 283 26.87 16.96 -11.46
N ALA A 284 27.72 15.93 -11.40
CA ALA A 284 29.17 15.95 -11.60
C ALA A 284 30.00 16.70 -10.52
N GLY A 285 30.60 15.92 -9.59
CA GLY A 285 31.80 16.34 -8.85
C GLY A 285 31.56 17.17 -7.59
N ALA A 286 31.08 16.54 -6.51
CA ALA A 286 31.22 17.07 -5.16
C ALA A 286 31.84 16.00 -4.25
N GLY A 287 33.13 16.18 -3.95
CA GLY A 287 33.82 15.68 -2.75
C GLY A 287 33.78 14.17 -2.47
N ALA A 288 34.94 13.53 -2.60
CA ALA A 288 35.23 12.21 -2.05
C ALA A 288 34.73 12.09 -0.59
N GLY A 289 33.69 11.28 -0.35
CA GLY A 289 33.23 11.02 1.01
C GLY A 289 31.73 10.69 1.22
N ALA A 290 31.02 10.07 0.28
CA ALA A 290 29.77 9.36 0.59
C ALA A 290 29.41 8.39 -0.54
N GLY A 291 29.62 7.09 -0.33
CA GLY A 291 29.28 6.02 -1.27
C GLY A 291 27.77 5.74 -1.35
N ALA A 292 26.97 6.75 -1.68
CA ALA A 292 25.53 6.63 -1.91
C ALA A 292 25.21 7.26 -3.28
N GLY A 293 25.23 6.45 -4.33
CA GLY A 293 24.96 6.91 -5.70
C GLY A 293 23.59 7.57 -5.81
N ALA A 294 23.39 8.51 -6.74
CA ALA A 294 22.15 9.29 -6.88
C ALA A 294 20.84 8.46 -6.96
N ALA A 295 20.90 7.16 -7.28
CA ALA A 295 19.77 6.25 -7.20
C ALA A 295 19.30 5.94 -5.76
N SER A 296 20.19 5.93 -4.76
CA SER A 296 19.81 5.69 -3.34
C SER A 296 19.12 6.88 -2.68
N ALA A 297 19.12 8.04 -3.34
CA ALA A 297 18.45 9.25 -2.85
C ALA A 297 16.95 9.23 -3.15
N PHE A 298 16.50 8.34 -4.04
CA PHE A 298 15.10 8.19 -4.40
C PHE A 298 14.52 6.89 -3.85
N GLN A 299 13.24 6.95 -3.55
CA GLN A 299 12.42 5.81 -3.17
C GLN A 299 11.32 5.65 -4.21
N ARG A 300 10.83 4.42 -4.38
CA ARG A 300 9.76 4.07 -5.31
C ARG A 300 8.54 3.57 -4.54
N GLY A 301 7.35 3.79 -5.09
CA GLY A 301 6.15 3.18 -4.56
C GLY A 301 5.05 3.08 -5.62
N SER A 302 4.03 2.31 -5.28
CA SER A 302 2.81 2.19 -6.07
C SER A 302 1.64 2.15 -5.10
N GLN A 303 0.56 2.84 -5.44
CA GLN A 303 -0.67 2.87 -4.66
C GLN A 303 -1.85 2.88 -5.60
N LEU A 304 -2.93 2.19 -5.22
CA LEU A 304 -4.19 2.29 -5.95
C LEU A 304 -4.81 3.68 -5.73
N GLY A 305 -5.09 4.38 -6.81
CA GLY A 305 -5.87 5.60 -6.83
C GLY A 305 -7.32 5.35 -6.40
N GLN A 306 -8.06 6.44 -6.19
CA GLN A 306 -9.49 6.37 -5.82
C GLN A 306 -10.35 5.70 -6.90
N ASP A 307 -9.88 5.72 -8.15
CA ASP A 307 -10.48 5.10 -9.32
C ASP A 307 -10.03 3.64 -9.52
N GLY A 308 -9.31 3.06 -8.56
CA GLY A 308 -8.73 1.71 -8.66
C GLY A 308 -7.54 1.63 -9.61
N THR A 309 -7.09 2.75 -10.19
CA THR A 309 -5.96 2.75 -11.12
C THR A 309 -4.65 2.85 -10.35
N ALA A 310 -3.66 2.03 -10.72
CA ALA A 310 -2.34 2.10 -10.10
C ALA A 310 -1.70 3.48 -10.35
N VAL A 311 -1.26 4.12 -9.27
CA VAL A 311 -0.47 5.34 -9.27
C VAL A 311 0.93 5.00 -8.82
N ASN A 312 1.86 5.02 -9.76
CA ASN A 312 3.27 4.82 -9.48
C ASN A 312 3.89 6.16 -9.10
N PHE A 313 4.79 6.14 -8.13
CA PHE A 313 5.45 7.34 -7.67
C PHE A 313 6.92 7.14 -7.34
N LEU A 314 7.66 8.23 -7.47
CA LEU A 314 9.03 8.41 -7.03
C LEU A 314 9.03 9.46 -5.93
N SER A 315 9.77 9.22 -4.86
CA SER A 315 9.89 10.17 -3.76
C SER A 315 11.32 10.36 -3.32
N PHE A 316 11.58 11.50 -2.68
CA PHE A 316 12.85 11.78 -2.04
C PHE A 316 12.67 12.81 -0.93
N ASP A 317 13.57 12.76 0.05
CA ASP A 317 13.60 13.70 1.16
C ASP A 317 14.70 14.75 0.94
N LYS A 318 14.36 16.03 1.16
CA LYS A 318 15.28 17.16 1.13
C LYS A 318 15.03 18.04 2.36
N GLY A 319 15.81 17.81 3.41
CA GLY A 319 15.60 18.43 4.72
C GLY A 319 14.27 18.00 5.33
N ASN A 320 13.44 18.95 5.73
CA ASN A 320 12.12 18.68 6.31
C ASN A 320 11.02 18.42 5.28
N TYR A 321 11.37 18.41 3.99
CA TYR A 321 10.44 18.24 2.88
C TYR A 321 10.57 16.87 2.25
N ARG A 322 9.43 16.26 1.91
CA ARG A 322 9.34 15.09 1.05
C ARG A 322 8.67 15.51 -0.24
N TYR A 323 9.32 15.21 -1.36
CA TYR A 323 8.80 15.44 -2.69
C TYR A 323 8.35 14.12 -3.28
N VAL A 324 7.17 14.08 -3.87
CA VAL A 324 6.62 12.87 -4.47
C VAL A 324 6.12 13.17 -5.88
N VAL A 325 6.82 12.65 -6.88
CA VAL A 325 6.43 12.70 -8.29
C VAL A 325 5.56 11.49 -8.56
N TYR A 326 4.30 11.71 -8.92
CA TYR A 326 3.33 10.64 -9.10
C TYR A 326 2.75 10.64 -10.52
N ALA A 327 2.39 9.45 -10.99
CA ALA A 327 1.71 9.24 -12.26
C ALA A 327 0.75 8.06 -12.18
N GLY A 328 -0.54 8.35 -12.31
CA GLY A 328 -1.59 7.36 -12.51
C GLY A 328 -1.57 6.79 -13.92
N GLY A 329 -1.87 5.50 -14.05
CA GLY A 329 -2.20 4.88 -15.33
C GLY A 329 -3.51 5.41 -15.92
N GLY A 330 -3.80 5.06 -17.18
CA GLY A 330 -5.06 5.39 -17.87
C GLY A 330 -5.12 6.78 -18.51
N GLU A 331 -6.12 6.98 -19.38
CA GLU A 331 -6.35 8.23 -20.14
C GLU A 331 -6.66 9.43 -19.22
N ASN A 332 -7.19 9.16 -18.02
CA ASN A 332 -7.47 10.14 -16.96
C ASN A 332 -6.48 10.10 -15.79
N GLY A 333 -5.34 9.42 -15.96
CA GLY A 333 -4.35 9.22 -14.91
C GLY A 333 -3.79 10.54 -14.37
N ARG A 334 -4.00 10.81 -13.07
CA ARG A 334 -3.48 12.02 -12.42
C ARG A 334 -1.95 11.97 -12.38
N LYS A 335 -1.31 13.04 -12.86
CA LYS A 335 0.14 13.22 -12.82
C LYS A 335 0.46 14.53 -12.10
N GLY A 336 1.55 14.55 -11.33
CA GLY A 336 1.95 15.76 -10.63
C GLY A 336 3.08 15.57 -9.64
N VAL A 337 3.33 16.64 -8.88
CA VAL A 337 4.30 16.65 -7.78
C VAL A 337 3.60 17.04 -6.50
N MET A 338 3.58 16.15 -5.52
CA MET A 338 3.16 16.42 -4.17
C MET A 338 4.37 16.83 -3.32
N VAL A 339 4.18 17.82 -2.45
CA VAL A 339 5.19 18.25 -1.48
C VAL A 339 4.61 18.15 -0.09
N GLU A 340 5.31 17.44 0.78
CA GLU A 340 5.01 17.32 2.21
C GLU A 340 6.10 18.01 3.02
N GLN A 341 5.72 18.63 4.13
CA GLN A 341 6.62 19.19 5.12
C GLN A 341 6.29 18.56 6.48
N ILE A 342 7.23 17.84 7.07
CA ILE A 342 7.07 17.16 8.38
C ILE A 342 5.77 16.31 8.40
N GLY A 343 5.59 15.51 7.34
CA GLY A 343 4.44 14.60 7.17
C GLY A 343 3.11 15.26 6.84
N LYS A 344 3.06 16.59 6.64
CA LYS A 344 1.85 17.30 6.20
C LYS A 344 1.98 17.73 4.74
N ARG A 345 0.98 17.41 3.91
CA ARG A 345 0.91 17.91 2.53
C ARG A 345 0.78 19.45 2.53
N ILE A 346 1.73 20.13 1.89
CA ILE A 346 1.75 21.60 1.75
C ILE A 346 1.51 22.07 0.31
N ALA A 347 1.72 21.20 -0.68
CA ALA A 347 1.41 21.50 -2.07
C ALA A 347 1.05 20.22 -2.86
N ASP A 348 0.15 20.37 -3.84
CA ASP A 348 -0.15 19.37 -4.88
C ASP A 348 -0.09 20.09 -6.24
N LEU A 349 1.05 19.98 -6.90
CA LEU A 349 1.33 20.60 -8.19
C LEU A 349 0.90 19.65 -9.31
N ARG A 350 -0.39 19.70 -9.65
CA ARG A 350 -0.97 18.88 -10.72
C ARG A 350 -0.49 19.33 -12.10
N CYS A 351 -0.26 18.36 -12.98
CA CYS A 351 0.06 18.65 -14.37
C CYS A 351 -1.20 19.23 -15.07
N GLN A 352 -1.02 20.32 -15.83
CA GLN A 352 -2.10 21.07 -16.50
C GLN A 352 -2.10 20.91 -18.03
N SER A 353 -1.06 20.32 -18.60
CA SER A 353 -0.91 20.06 -20.03
C SER A 353 -0.51 18.61 -20.26
N ASP A 354 -0.26 18.25 -21.52
CA ASP A 354 0.40 16.99 -21.88
C ASP A 354 1.58 16.72 -20.94
N ALA A 355 1.55 15.53 -20.35
CA ALA A 355 2.48 15.10 -19.32
C ALA A 355 2.97 13.71 -19.68
N MET A 356 4.29 13.55 -19.79
CA MET A 356 4.87 12.23 -19.96
C MET A 356 5.13 11.60 -18.59
N SER A 357 4.89 10.30 -18.51
CA SER A 357 5.41 9.48 -17.44
C SER A 357 5.77 8.11 -17.99
N ARG A 358 6.99 7.70 -17.70
CA ARG A 358 7.54 6.35 -17.86
C ARG A 358 8.00 5.82 -16.49
N ILE A 359 7.34 6.28 -15.43
CA ILE A 359 7.57 5.78 -14.06
C ILE A 359 7.00 4.34 -14.00
N ASP A 360 7.87 3.38 -14.33
CA ASP A 360 7.59 1.95 -14.27
C ASP A 360 8.23 1.33 -13.00
N PRO A 361 7.43 0.73 -12.10
CA PRO A 361 7.92 0.07 -10.90
C PRO A 361 9.00 -0.99 -11.17
N ALA A 362 8.91 -1.72 -12.29
CA ALA A 362 9.86 -2.76 -12.63
C ALA A 362 11.22 -2.17 -13.06
N GLN A 363 11.21 -1.11 -13.88
CA GLN A 363 12.42 -0.36 -14.21
C GLN A 363 13.07 0.26 -12.97
N LEU A 364 12.29 0.91 -12.12
CA LEU A 364 12.81 1.53 -10.88
C LEU A 364 13.36 0.50 -9.88
N GLN A 365 12.81 -0.71 -9.87
CA GLN A 365 13.37 -1.82 -9.09
C GLN A 365 14.72 -2.27 -9.61
N LYS A 366 14.89 -2.38 -10.94
CA LYS A 366 16.17 -2.74 -11.57
C LYS A 366 17.26 -1.72 -11.27
N MET A 367 16.88 -0.45 -11.09
CA MET A 367 17.76 0.64 -10.65
C MET A 367 18.13 0.58 -9.17
N GLY A 368 17.59 -0.37 -8.39
CA GLY A 368 17.92 -0.57 -6.99
C GLY A 368 17.25 0.42 -6.02
N LEU A 369 16.18 1.11 -6.45
CA LEU A 369 15.47 2.04 -5.56
C LEU A 369 14.73 1.29 -4.44
N SER A 370 14.90 1.79 -3.21
CA SER A 370 14.17 1.31 -2.03
C SER A 370 12.68 1.66 -2.11
N LEU A 371 11.83 0.86 -1.45
CA LEU A 371 10.40 1.14 -1.35
C LEU A 371 10.13 2.30 -0.38
N ASP A 372 9.26 3.23 -0.77
CA ASP A 372 8.72 4.24 0.14
C ASP A 372 7.49 3.71 0.86
N GLY A 373 7.62 3.41 2.15
CA GLY A 373 6.52 2.91 2.98
C GLY A 373 5.48 3.97 3.37
N ARG A 374 5.71 5.25 3.07
CA ARG A 374 4.82 6.35 3.50
C ARG A 374 3.62 6.56 2.57
N GLY A 375 3.59 5.90 1.40
CA GLY A 375 2.49 6.02 0.42
C GLY A 375 2.28 7.44 -0.11
N LEU A 376 1.28 7.61 -0.98
CA LEU A 376 0.74 8.92 -1.34
C LEU A 376 -0.28 9.30 -0.27
N SER A 377 0.11 10.06 0.76
CA SER A 377 -0.85 10.52 1.76
C SER A 377 -1.88 11.39 1.05
N GLN A 378 -3.10 10.89 0.83
CA GLN A 378 -4.25 11.67 0.39
C GLN A 378 -4.86 12.37 1.62
N PRO A 379 -5.49 13.55 1.43
CA PRO A 379 -5.86 14.46 2.51
C PRO A 379 -6.71 13.86 3.62
#